data_AF-A0A7K4B0H0-F1
#
_entry.id   AF-A0A7K4B0H0-F1
#
_cell.length_a   1.000
_cell.length_b   1.000
_cell.length_c   1.000
_cell.angle_alpha   90.00
_cell.angle_beta   90.00
_cell.angle_gamma   90.00
#
_symmetry.space_group_name_H-M   'P 1'
#
loop_
_entity.id
_entity.type
_entity.pdbx_description
1 polymer ?
#
loop_
_entity_poly.entity_id
_entity_poly.type
_entity_poly.pdbx_seq_one_letter_code
_entity_poly.pdbx_strand_id
1 'polypeptide(L)'
;MKPFIPDIILPTTVVGSYPAKPKRTLKSLFDPLHFAVEEAVSLQKKAGITIISDGQVRGDMIGVFASKLPGIRGSDVIGRVMPPDQAI
;
A
#
# COMPACT_ATOMS: atom_id res chain seq x y z
N MET A 1 -16.54 -18.26 -20.39
CA MET A 1 -15.33 -17.56 -19.89
C MET A 1 -14.71 -18.43 -18.81
N LYS A 2 -13.38 -18.61 -18.80
CA LYS A 2 -12.70 -19.28 -17.68
C LYS A 2 -12.51 -18.26 -16.54
N PRO A 3 -12.79 -18.62 -15.28
CA PRO A 3 -12.52 -17.74 -14.14
C PRO A 3 -11.03 -17.37 -14.07
N PHE A 4 -10.73 -16.12 -13.69
CA PHE A 4 -9.35 -15.67 -13.42
C PHE A 4 -8.75 -16.39 -12.20
N ILE A 5 -9.58 -16.64 -11.18
CA ILE A 5 -9.23 -17.44 -10.01
C ILE A 5 -10.04 -18.74 -10.08
N PRO A 6 -9.41 -19.92 -10.05
CA PRO A 6 -10.11 -21.19 -10.08
C PRO A 6 -11.22 -21.25 -9.03
N ASP A 7 -12.37 -21.81 -9.40
CA ASP A 7 -13.51 -22.06 -8.52
C ASP A 7 -14.20 -20.82 -7.91
N ILE A 8 -13.83 -19.60 -8.36
CA ILE A 8 -14.46 -18.34 -7.91
C ILE A 8 -15.13 -17.63 -9.07
N ILE A 9 -16.46 -17.55 -9.03
CA ILE A 9 -17.28 -16.94 -10.09
C ILE A 9 -17.26 -15.42 -10.01
N LEU A 10 -17.26 -14.85 -8.80
CA LEU A 10 -17.30 -13.41 -8.54
C LEU A 10 -16.24 -13.05 -7.47
N PRO A 11 -14.97 -12.85 -7.87
CA PRO A 11 -13.93 -12.50 -6.92
C PRO A 11 -14.20 -11.10 -6.34
N THR A 12 -14.06 -10.97 -5.02
CA THR A 12 -14.19 -9.70 -4.31
C THR A 12 -12.82 -9.06 -4.13
N THR A 13 -12.79 -7.73 -4.12
CA THR A 13 -11.58 -6.94 -3.86
C THR A 13 -11.97 -5.66 -3.12
N VAL A 14 -10.96 -4.94 -2.67
CA VAL A 14 -11.07 -3.57 -2.15
C VAL A 14 -10.41 -2.59 -3.11
N VAL A 15 -10.75 -1.31 -3.01
CA VAL A 15 -10.11 -0.25 -3.82
C VAL A 15 -8.63 -0.07 -3.44
N GLY A 16 -8.29 -0.26 -2.16
CA GLY A 16 -6.91 -0.20 -1.68
C GLY A 16 -6.81 0.27 -0.25
N SER A 17 -7.09 1.55 -0.01
CA SER A 17 -6.86 2.20 1.30
C SER A 17 -7.59 1.54 2.47
N TYR A 18 -6.90 1.36 3.59
CA TYR A 18 -7.42 0.90 4.87
C TYR A 18 -6.96 1.85 5.99
N PRO A 19 -7.77 2.13 7.03
CA PRO A 19 -7.37 3.02 8.12
C PRO A 19 -6.11 2.54 8.85
N ALA A 20 -5.03 3.30 8.74
CA ALA A 20 -3.77 2.97 9.39
C ALA A 20 -3.88 3.14 10.92
N LYS A 21 -3.64 2.06 11.66
CA LYS A 21 -3.56 2.06 13.13
C LYS A 21 -2.17 1.56 13.57
N PRO A 22 -1.14 2.41 13.54
CA PRO A 22 0.18 2.01 13.98
C PRO A 22 0.14 1.59 15.45
N LYS A 23 0.75 0.45 15.77
CA LYS A 23 0.97 -0.01 17.14
C LYS A 23 2.44 -0.19 17.39
N ARG A 24 2.91 0.29 18.53
CA ARG A 24 4.28 0.06 18.99
C ARG A 24 4.43 -1.41 19.39
N THR A 25 5.32 -2.11 18.70
CA THR A 25 5.70 -3.51 18.95
C THR A 25 7.22 -3.63 18.85
N LEU A 26 7.82 -4.76 19.26
CA LEU A 26 9.27 -4.97 19.08
C LEU A 26 9.69 -4.85 17.60
N LYS A 27 8.83 -5.31 16.67
CA LYS A 27 9.05 -5.17 15.22
C LYS A 27 8.90 -3.73 14.73
N SER A 28 8.10 -2.89 15.41
CA SER A 28 7.88 -1.50 15.00
C SER A 28 9.13 -0.61 15.16
N LEU A 29 10.16 -1.10 15.85
CA LEU A 29 11.45 -0.42 15.94
C LEU A 29 12.19 -0.41 14.58
N PHE A 30 11.97 -1.43 13.75
CA PHE A 30 12.57 -1.56 12.42
C PHE A 30 11.61 -1.14 11.30
N ASP A 31 10.32 -1.42 11.45
CA ASP A 31 9.27 -1.00 10.52
C ASP A 31 8.03 -0.50 11.30
N PRO A 32 7.90 0.83 11.52
CA PRO A 32 6.81 1.40 12.31
C PRO A 32 5.40 1.05 11.82
N LEU A 33 5.26 0.69 10.53
CA LEU A 33 3.98 0.43 9.88
C LEU A 33 3.72 -1.06 9.63
N HIS A 34 4.63 -1.94 10.05
CA HIS A 34 4.51 -3.38 9.89
C HIS A 34 3.18 -3.92 10.44
N PHE A 35 2.83 -3.54 11.67
CA PHE A 35 1.59 -3.97 12.31
C PHE A 35 0.35 -3.50 11.54
N ALA A 36 0.36 -2.29 10.99
CA ALA A 36 -0.79 -1.75 10.26
C ALA A 36 -1.05 -2.55 8.98
N VAL A 37 0.02 -2.98 8.28
CA VAL A 37 -0.09 -3.85 7.09
C VAL A 37 -0.62 -5.23 7.50
N GLU A 38 -0.04 -5.84 8.55
CA GLU A 38 -0.51 -7.13 9.07
C GLU A 38 -2.00 -7.10 9.44
N GLU A 39 -2.44 -6.02 10.09
CA GLU A 39 -3.85 -5.81 10.46
C GLU A 39 -4.75 -5.68 9.23
N ALA A 40 -4.38 -4.83 8.26
CA ALA A 40 -5.16 -4.63 7.02
C ALA A 40 -5.33 -5.94 6.25
N VAL A 41 -4.27 -6.73 6.11
CA VAL A 41 -4.31 -8.04 5.44
C VAL A 41 -5.14 -9.05 6.25
N SER A 42 -4.93 -9.13 7.56
CA SER A 42 -5.66 -10.04 8.44
C SER A 42 -7.17 -9.81 8.38
N LEU A 43 -7.61 -8.56 8.35
CA LEU A 43 -9.03 -8.21 8.30
C LEU A 43 -9.65 -8.49 6.93
N GLN A 44 -8.95 -8.22 5.83
CA GLN A 44 -9.43 -8.60 4.50
C GLN A 44 -9.59 -10.11 4.35
N LYS A 45 -8.63 -10.90 4.88
CA LYS A 45 -8.73 -12.36 4.93
C LYS A 45 -9.93 -12.82 5.75
N LYS A 46 -10.14 -12.25 6.95
CA LYS A 46 -11.30 -12.56 7.80
C LYS A 46 -12.63 -12.19 7.15
N ALA A 47 -12.66 -11.13 6.35
CA ALA A 47 -13.84 -10.68 5.62
C ALA A 47 -14.12 -11.50 4.34
N GLY A 48 -13.27 -12.46 3.98
CA GLY A 48 -13.44 -13.28 2.78
C GLY A 48 -13.14 -12.53 1.47
N ILE A 49 -12.33 -11.48 1.51
CA ILE A 49 -11.89 -10.76 0.31
C ILE A 49 -10.98 -11.67 -0.51
N THR A 50 -11.29 -11.84 -1.80
CA THR A 50 -10.55 -12.75 -2.68
C THR A 50 -9.19 -12.19 -3.10
N ILE A 51 -9.16 -10.95 -3.58
CA ILE A 51 -7.94 -10.24 -3.98
C ILE A 51 -7.69 -9.17 -2.92
N ILE A 52 -6.63 -9.33 -2.16
CA ILE A 52 -6.29 -8.44 -1.04
C ILE A 52 -5.31 -7.35 -1.46
N SER A 53 -5.33 -6.24 -0.72
CA SER A 53 -4.37 -5.14 -0.82
C SER A 53 -3.56 -4.98 0.46
N ASP A 54 -2.48 -4.20 0.42
CA ASP A 54 -1.69 -3.82 1.60
C ASP A 54 -2.34 -2.71 2.45
N GLY A 55 -3.52 -2.21 2.04
CA GLY A 55 -4.22 -1.15 2.74
C GLY A 55 -3.67 0.25 2.47
N GLN A 56 -2.62 0.42 1.65
CA GLN A 56 -1.91 1.70 1.46
C GLN A 56 -1.55 2.40 2.79
N VAL A 57 -1.34 1.65 3.88
CA VAL A 57 -1.16 2.19 5.23
C VAL A 57 0.19 2.89 5.41
N ARG A 58 1.06 2.82 4.40
CA ARG A 58 2.46 3.29 4.46
C ARG A 58 2.65 4.77 4.13
N GLY A 59 1.69 5.43 3.50
CA GLY A 59 1.81 6.85 3.18
C GLY A 59 0.75 7.34 2.20
N ASP A 60 0.89 8.62 1.85
CA ASP A 60 0.04 9.27 0.85
C ASP A 60 0.21 8.66 -0.55
N MET A 61 -0.89 8.57 -1.29
CA MET A 61 -0.95 7.93 -2.61
C MET A 61 -0.01 8.56 -3.63
N ILE A 62 0.24 9.88 -3.55
CA ILE A 62 1.11 10.59 -4.50
C ILE A 62 2.49 10.79 -3.89
N GLY A 63 2.53 11.25 -2.64
CA GLY A 63 3.77 11.59 -1.94
C GLY A 63 4.75 10.44 -1.86
N VAL A 64 4.27 9.20 -1.71
CA VAL A 64 5.14 8.01 -1.69
C VAL A 64 5.94 7.88 -2.98
N PHE A 65 5.31 8.06 -4.15
CA PHE A 65 5.99 7.98 -5.43
C PHE A 65 6.75 9.27 -5.76
N ALA A 66 6.12 10.42 -5.54
CA ALA A 66 6.69 11.73 -5.84
C ALA A 66 7.98 12.00 -5.05
N SER A 67 8.09 11.49 -3.82
CA SER A 67 9.31 11.58 -3.00
C SER A 67 10.53 10.89 -3.61
N LYS A 68 10.34 10.02 -4.61
CA LYS A 68 11.41 9.31 -5.31
C LYS A 68 11.83 9.98 -6.61
N LEU A 69 11.11 11.02 -7.05
CA LEU A 69 11.39 11.73 -8.28
C LEU A 69 12.38 12.88 -8.03
N PRO A 70 13.58 12.89 -8.65
CA PRO A 70 14.45 14.06 -8.60
C PRO A 70 13.73 15.28 -9.18
N GLY A 71 13.89 16.43 -8.50
CA GLY A 71 13.21 17.67 -8.87
C GLY A 71 11.88 17.92 -8.13
N ILE A 72 11.41 16.99 -7.30
CA ILE A 72 10.25 17.18 -6.41
C ILE A 72 10.69 17.21 -4.94
N ARG A 73 10.09 18.11 -4.14
CA ARG A 73 10.20 18.12 -2.68
C ARG A 73 8.83 18.39 -2.05
N GLY A 74 8.27 17.40 -1.36
CA GLY A 74 6.91 17.49 -0.84
C GLY A 74 5.91 17.63 -1.99
N SER A 75 5.14 18.71 -1.99
CA SER A 75 4.21 19.07 -3.08
C SER A 75 4.82 19.99 -4.15
N ASP A 76 6.07 20.42 -3.99
CA ASP A 76 6.68 21.47 -4.81
C ASP A 76 7.62 20.91 -5.88
N VAL A 77 7.59 21.53 -7.06
CA VAL A 77 8.57 21.30 -8.14
C VAL A 77 9.73 22.28 -7.95
N ILE A 78 10.90 21.75 -7.59
CA ILE A 78 12.10 22.54 -7.27
C ILE A 78 13.18 22.48 -8.36
N GLY A 79 12.93 21.72 -9.44
CA GLY A 79 13.86 21.56 -10.55
C GLY A 79 13.23 20.74 -11.69
N ARG A 80 14.05 20.32 -12.64
CA ARG A 80 13.59 19.41 -13.71
C ARG A 80 13.17 18.07 -13.08
N VAL A 81 11.94 17.65 -13.32
CA VAL A 81 11.43 16.34 -12.90
C VAL A 81 12.05 15.25 -13.76
N MET A 82 12.70 14.28 -13.12
CA MET A 82 13.38 13.15 -13.74
C MET A 82 12.77 11.83 -13.25
N PRO A 83 12.94 10.71 -13.99
CA PRO A 83 12.56 9.39 -13.48
C PRO A 83 13.33 9.06 -12.19
N PRO A 84 12.78 8.17 -11.34
CA PRO A 84 13.45 7.72 -10.14
C PRO A 84 14.69 6.89 -10.49
N ASP A 85 15.73 6.98 -9.68
CA ASP A 85 17.00 6.26 -9.91
C ASP A 85 16.85 4.73 -9.71
N GLN A 86 15.78 4.29 -9.04
CA GLN A 86 15.45 2.89 -8.79
C GLN A 86 13.95 2.65 -8.98
N ALA A 87 13.58 1.40 -9.26
CA ALA A 87 12.18 0.99 -9.26
C ALA A 87 11.56 1.25 -7.88
N ILE A 88 10.34 1.81 -7.89
CA ILE A 88 9.57 2.14 -6.69
C ILE A 88 8.71 0.94 -6.30
#